data_AF-A0A951CVW8-F1
#
_entry.id   AF-A0A951CVW8-F1
#
_cell.length_a   1.000
_cell.length_b   1.000
_cell.length_c   1.000
_cell.angle_alpha   90.00
_cell.angle_beta   90.00
_cell.angle_gamma   90.00
#
_symmetry.space_group_name_H-M   'P 1'
#
loop_
_entity.id
_entity.type
_entity.pdbx_description
1 polymer ?
#
loop_
_entity_poly.entity_id
_entity_poly.type
_entity_poly.pdbx_seq_one_letter_code
_entity_poly.pdbx_strand_id
1 'polypeptide(L)'
;MAFGVVVGTRENPRIGWIEKPVPVTEELLALTGPVPPTQVFRFSAPCQENGCCHFDGKDCRLATRLVQLLPAAGTSLPACRVRPDCRWFRQEGSAACHRCPEIVTYSVDPTEQLSRAATPDGRAAGKP
;
A
#
# COMPACT_ATOMS: atom_id res chain seq x y z
N MET A 1 8.56 -6.88 -6.68
CA MET A 1 7.83 -6.93 -7.97
C MET A 1 6.90 -5.75 -8.05
N ALA A 2 6.68 -5.15 -9.22
CA ALA A 2 5.52 -4.28 -9.43
C ALA A 2 4.29 -5.18 -9.65
N PHE A 3 3.22 -4.95 -8.90
CA PHE A 3 1.97 -5.73 -9.02
C PHE A 3 0.74 -4.87 -9.35
N GLY A 4 0.92 -3.56 -9.38
CA GLY A 4 -0.13 -2.61 -9.73
C GLY A 4 0.44 -1.32 -10.32
N VAL A 5 -0.42 -0.59 -11.02
CA VAL A 5 -0.19 0.76 -11.53
C VAL A 5 -1.15 1.69 -10.83
N VAL A 6 -0.67 2.86 -10.42
CA VAL A 6 -1.52 3.92 -9.87
C VAL A 6 -2.27 4.56 -11.04
N VAL A 7 -3.60 4.51 -10.97
CA VAL A 7 -4.55 5.07 -11.94
C VAL A 7 -5.53 6.00 -11.23
N GLY A 8 -6.44 6.63 -11.96
CA GLY A 8 -7.44 7.55 -11.40
C GLY A 8 -6.95 9.00 -11.40
N THR A 9 -7.39 9.78 -10.41
CA THR A 9 -7.04 11.20 -10.29
C THR A 9 -6.18 11.45 -9.06
N ARG A 10 -5.70 12.68 -8.89
CA ARG A 10 -4.91 13.09 -7.72
C ARG A 10 -5.69 12.95 -6.41
N GLU A 11 -6.99 13.23 -6.45
CA GLU A 11 -7.92 13.22 -5.31
C GLU A 11 -8.46 11.80 -5.02
N ASN A 12 -8.47 10.93 -6.02
CA ASN A 12 -8.98 9.56 -5.91
C ASN A 12 -8.07 8.58 -6.67
N PRO A 13 -6.82 8.39 -6.20
CA PRO A 13 -5.88 7.49 -6.84
C PRO A 13 -6.22 6.03 -6.47
N ARG A 14 -6.14 5.13 -7.46
CA ARG A 14 -6.49 3.71 -7.31
C ARG A 14 -5.42 2.81 -7.88
N ILE A 15 -5.45 1.54 -7.51
CA ILE A 15 -4.58 0.50 -8.05
C ILE A 15 -5.27 -0.23 -9.20
N GLY A 16 -4.76 -0.03 -10.40
CA GLY A 16 -4.96 -0.94 -11.52
C GLY A 16 -4.05 -2.16 -11.36
N TRP A 17 -4.63 -3.35 -11.26
CA TRP A 17 -3.87 -4.59 -11.02
C TRP A 17 -3.16 -5.05 -12.29
N ILE A 18 -1.88 -5.41 -12.16
CA ILE A 18 -1.13 -6.08 -13.23
C ILE A 18 -1.39 -7.58 -13.11
N GLU A 19 -1.88 -8.20 -14.18
CA GLU A 19 -2.27 -9.62 -14.19
C GLU A 19 -1.11 -10.54 -13.74
N LYS A 20 0.10 -10.23 -14.20
CA LYS A 20 1.34 -10.90 -13.83
C LYS A 20 2.31 -9.86 -13.24
N PRO A 21 2.63 -9.93 -11.93
CA PRO A 21 3.61 -9.04 -11.34
C PRO A 21 4.92 -9.05 -12.13
N VAL A 22 5.50 -7.87 -12.32
CA VAL A 22 6.68 -7.63 -13.14
C VAL A 22 7.92 -7.44 -12.25
N PRO A 23 9.10 -7.97 -12.64
CA PRO A 23 10.35 -7.65 -11.97
C PRO A 23 10.61 -6.15 -11.96
N VAL A 24 11.22 -5.64 -10.89
CA VAL A 24 11.62 -4.23 -10.82
C VAL A 24 12.99 -4.12 -11.48
N THR A 25 13.01 -3.69 -12.74
CA THR A 25 14.23 -3.48 -13.52
C THR A 25 14.44 -1.99 -13.79
N GLU A 26 15.64 -1.60 -14.23
CA GLU A 26 15.94 -0.22 -14.61
C GLU A 26 15.03 0.27 -15.75
N GLU A 27 14.69 -0.60 -16.70
CA GLU A 27 13.76 -0.26 -17.79
C GLU A 27 12.36 0.02 -17.25
N LEU A 28 11.87 -0.77 -16.29
CA LEU A 28 10.57 -0.52 -15.65
C LEU A 28 10.58 0.83 -14.92
N LEU A 29 11.66 1.11 -14.18
CA LEU A 29 11.79 2.37 -13.44
C LEU A 29 11.87 3.57 -14.39
N ALA A 30 12.55 3.42 -15.53
CA ALA A 30 12.66 4.47 -16.55
C ALA A 30 11.30 4.90 -17.13
N LEU A 31 10.30 4.01 -17.16
CA LEU A 31 8.93 4.34 -17.60
C LEU A 31 8.25 5.41 -16.73
N THR A 32 8.77 5.66 -15.53
CA THR A 32 8.20 6.66 -14.59
C THR A 32 8.68 8.08 -14.89
N GLY A 33 9.63 8.25 -15.82
CA GLY A 33 10.15 9.56 -16.19
C GLY A 33 10.73 10.29 -14.98
N PRO A 34 10.35 11.56 -14.72
CA PRO A 34 10.93 12.35 -13.63
C PRO A 34 10.28 12.11 -12.26
N VAL A 35 9.18 11.34 -12.16
CA VAL A 35 8.47 11.17 -10.89
C VAL A 35 8.98 9.94 -10.11
N PRO A 36 8.84 9.91 -8.78
CA PRO A 36 9.19 8.73 -7.99
C PRO A 36 8.45 7.49 -8.50
N PRO A 37 9.12 6.32 -8.62
CA PRO A 37 8.45 5.12 -9.13
C PRO A 37 7.25 4.68 -8.30
N THR A 38 7.25 4.98 -7.00
CA THR A 38 6.15 4.71 -6.07
C THR A 38 4.90 5.58 -6.28
N GLN A 39 5.00 6.62 -7.11
CA GLN A 39 3.87 7.42 -7.58
C GLN A 39 3.17 6.77 -8.78
N VAL A 40 3.87 5.92 -9.54
CA VAL A 40 3.35 5.28 -10.76
C VAL A 40 3.01 3.81 -10.52
N PHE A 41 3.84 3.10 -9.75
CA PHE A 41 3.72 1.66 -9.54
C PHE A 41 3.48 1.33 -8.07
N ARG A 42 2.72 0.26 -7.86
CA ARG A 42 2.60 -0.41 -6.57
C ARG A 42 3.50 -1.63 -6.54
N PHE A 43 4.47 -1.58 -5.63
CA PHE A 43 5.46 -2.63 -5.46
C PHE A 43 5.15 -3.51 -4.25
N SER A 44 5.46 -4.80 -4.38
CA SER A 44 5.58 -5.72 -3.25
C SER A 44 7.05 -5.91 -2.89
N ALA A 45 7.31 -5.96 -1.59
CA ALA A 45 8.59 -6.27 -0.97
C ALA A 45 8.35 -7.14 0.29
N PRO A 46 9.35 -7.90 0.75
CA PRO A 46 9.27 -8.59 2.03
C PRO A 46 8.95 -7.60 3.17
N CYS A 47 8.11 -8.03 4.11
CA CYS A 47 7.80 -7.24 5.29
C CYS A 47 9.06 -7.05 6.13
N GLN A 48 9.37 -5.81 6.51
CA GLN A 48 10.55 -5.49 7.31
C GLN A 48 10.35 -5.75 8.82
N GLU A 49 9.13 -6.09 9.25
CA GLU A 49 8.77 -6.33 10.66
C GLU A 49 9.36 -5.24 11.57
N ASN A 50 10.26 -5.59 12.49
CA ASN A 50 10.89 -4.67 13.43
C ASN A 50 11.70 -3.52 12.77
N GLY A 51 12.03 -3.63 11.48
CA GLY A 51 12.60 -2.53 10.70
C GLY A 51 11.59 -1.51 10.17
N CYS A 52 10.28 -1.74 10.37
CA CYS A 52 9.20 -0.88 9.92
C CYS A 52 8.62 -0.08 11.10
N CYS A 53 8.44 1.23 10.93
CA CYS A 53 7.85 2.10 11.95
C CYS A 53 6.40 1.76 12.32
N HIS A 54 5.72 0.92 11.54
CA HIS A 54 4.36 0.47 11.81
C HIS A 54 4.27 -0.86 12.54
N PHE A 55 5.39 -1.51 12.84
CA PHE A 55 5.39 -2.81 13.48
C PHE A 55 5.57 -2.66 14.99
N ASP A 56 4.74 -3.32 15.79
CA ASP A 56 4.75 -3.20 17.25
C ASP A 56 5.58 -4.29 17.96
N GLY A 57 6.36 -5.06 17.20
CA GLY A 57 7.09 -6.23 17.69
C GLY A 57 6.36 -7.56 17.46
N LYS A 58 5.06 -7.51 17.18
CA LYS A 58 4.26 -8.70 16.86
C LYS A 58 3.47 -8.54 15.57
N ASP A 59 2.78 -7.41 15.39
CA ASP A 59 1.80 -7.15 14.36
C ASP A 59 2.04 -5.81 13.63
N CYS A 60 1.53 -5.73 12.40
CA CYS A 60 1.55 -4.51 11.60
C CYS A 60 0.38 -3.61 12.02
N ARG A 61 0.66 -2.55 12.76
CA ARG A 61 -0.33 -1.54 13.19
C ARG A 61 -0.97 -0.80 12.02
N LEU A 62 -0.24 -0.62 10.92
CA LEU A 62 -0.79 0.00 9.70
C LEU A 62 -1.94 -0.84 9.14
N ALA A 63 -1.76 -2.15 8.98
CA ALA A 63 -2.82 -3.04 8.46
C ALA A 63 -4.08 -2.96 9.32
N THR A 64 -3.93 -3.07 10.64
CA THR A 64 -5.03 -2.96 11.60
C THR A 64 -5.77 -1.63 11.47
N ARG A 65 -5.04 -0.50 11.42
CA ARG A 65 -5.66 0.83 11.31
C ARG A 65 -6.35 1.05 9.98
N LEU A 66 -5.81 0.54 8.87
CA LEU A 66 -6.48 0.63 7.57
C LEU A 66 -7.81 -0.11 7.58
N VAL A 67 -7.87 -1.29 8.20
CA VAL A 67 -9.12 -2.07 8.35
C VAL A 67 -10.14 -1.32 9.21
N GLN A 68 -9.69 -0.67 10.28
CA GLN A 68 -10.56 0.05 11.21
C GLN A 68 -11.05 1.41 10.71
N LEU A 69 -10.21 2.14 9.97
CA LEU A 69 -10.45 3.56 9.65
C LEU A 69 -10.92 3.79 8.21
N LEU A 70 -10.64 2.88 7.28
CA LEU A 70 -11.02 3.07 5.88
C LEU A 70 -12.21 2.20 5.48
N PRO A 71 -13.10 2.72 4.61
CA PRO A 71 -14.13 1.90 3.99
C PRO A 71 -13.51 0.81 3.10
N ALA A 72 -14.26 -0.26 2.88
CA ALA A 72 -13.92 -1.23 1.84
C ALA A 72 -14.10 -0.57 0.47
N ALA A 73 -13.18 -0.82 -0.47
CA ALA A 73 -13.24 -0.31 -1.84
C ALA A 73 -14.35 -0.98 -2.67
N GLY A 74 -14.82 -2.16 -2.24
CA GLY A 74 -15.87 -2.93 -2.91
C GLY A 74 -16.10 -4.28 -2.25
N THR A 75 -17.04 -5.06 -2.81
CA THR A 75 -17.48 -6.36 -2.28
C THR A 75 -16.68 -7.54 -2.82
N SER A 76 -15.92 -7.36 -3.91
CA SER A 76 -15.09 -8.40 -4.50
C SER A 76 -13.61 -8.20 -4.17
N LEU A 77 -12.88 -9.32 -4.05
CA LEU A 77 -11.43 -9.29 -3.87
C LEU A 77 -10.73 -9.38 -5.22
N PRO A 78 -9.75 -8.50 -5.51
CA PRO A 78 -8.97 -8.61 -6.72
C PRO A 78 -8.12 -9.89 -6.70
N ALA A 79 -7.77 -10.42 -7.87
CA ALA A 79 -6.81 -11.50 -8.01
C ALA A 79 -5.40 -10.97 -7.65
N CYS A 80 -5.01 -11.13 -6.39
CA CYS A 80 -3.76 -10.58 -5.87
C CYS A 80 -2.69 -11.69 -5.80
N ARG A 81 -1.75 -11.68 -6.75
CA ARG A 81 -0.67 -12.69 -6.84
C ARG A 81 0.33 -12.64 -5.69
N VAL A 82 0.41 -11.52 -4.98
CA VAL A 82 1.30 -11.37 -3.80
C VAL A 82 0.61 -11.79 -2.49
N ARG A 83 -0.67 -12.19 -2.53
CA ARG A 83 -1.45 -12.59 -1.36
C ARG A 83 -0.79 -13.70 -0.52
N PRO A 84 -0.21 -14.77 -1.09
CA PRO A 84 0.41 -15.84 -0.30
C PRO A 84 1.50 -15.34 0.67
N ASP A 85 2.23 -14.30 0.28
CA ASP A 85 3.35 -13.74 1.04
C ASP A 85 2.98 -12.41 1.73
N CYS A 86 1.73 -11.95 1.60
CA CYS A 86 1.31 -10.65 2.09
C CYS A 86 1.06 -10.67 3.61
N ARG A 87 1.90 -9.94 4.36
CA ARG A 87 1.74 -9.76 5.82
C ARG A 87 0.33 -9.29 6.21
N TRP A 88 -0.22 -8.32 5.49
CA TRP A 88 -1.53 -7.75 5.82
C TRP A 88 -2.65 -8.77 5.64
N PHE A 89 -2.58 -9.62 4.60
CA PHE A 89 -3.53 -10.72 4.43
C PHE A 89 -3.35 -11.79 5.50
N ARG A 90 -2.11 -12.16 5.84
CA ARG A 90 -1.86 -13.15 6.90
C ARG A 90 -2.38 -12.70 8.27
N GLN A 91 -2.38 -11.40 8.54
CA GLN A 91 -2.81 -10.81 9.80
C GLN A 91 -4.32 -10.52 9.85
N GLU A 92 -4.84 -9.79 8.85
CA GLU A 92 -6.21 -9.25 8.84
C GLU A 92 -7.14 -9.93 7.82
N GLY A 93 -6.62 -10.90 7.07
CA GLY A 93 -7.39 -11.65 6.07
C GLY A 93 -7.93 -10.79 4.93
N SER A 94 -9.13 -11.14 4.46
CA SER A 94 -9.82 -10.41 3.39
C SER A 94 -10.12 -8.97 3.75
N ALA A 95 -10.29 -8.64 5.04
CA ALA A 95 -10.63 -7.30 5.50
C ALA A 95 -9.59 -6.26 5.04
N ALA A 96 -8.30 -6.59 5.12
CA ALA A 96 -7.22 -5.75 4.57
C ALA A 96 -7.24 -5.71 3.04
N CYS A 97 -7.48 -6.85 2.38
CA CYS A 97 -7.50 -6.92 0.93
C CYS A 97 -8.59 -6.05 0.29
N HIS A 98 -9.72 -5.84 0.97
CA HIS A 98 -10.76 -4.92 0.52
C HIS A 98 -10.34 -3.44 0.51
N ARG A 99 -9.24 -3.07 1.17
CA ARG A 99 -8.70 -1.69 1.15
C ARG A 99 -7.62 -1.52 0.10
N CYS A 100 -6.89 -2.60 -0.24
CA CYS A 100 -5.76 -2.57 -1.18
C CYS A 100 -5.99 -1.77 -2.49
N PRO A 101 -7.18 -1.77 -3.13
CA PRO A 101 -7.41 -0.99 -4.33
C PRO A 101 -7.22 0.53 -4.17
N GLU A 102 -7.38 1.06 -2.96
CA GLU A 102 -7.27 2.51 -2.66
C GLU A 102 -5.95 2.85 -1.94
N ILE A 103 -5.08 1.86 -1.69
CA ILE A 103 -3.81 2.09 -0.98
C ILE A 103 -2.67 2.32 -1.97
N VAL A 104 -2.35 3.59 -2.19
CA VAL A 104 -1.15 4.03 -2.92
C VAL A 104 0.00 4.35 -1.96
N THR A 105 1.24 4.30 -2.45
CA THR A 105 2.42 4.66 -1.66
C THR A 105 2.59 6.18 -1.56
N TYR A 106 2.32 6.88 -2.67
CA TYR A 106 2.42 8.33 -2.76
C TYR A 106 1.03 8.91 -3.01
N SER A 107 0.45 9.54 -1.99
CA SER A 107 -0.84 10.24 -2.07
C SER A 107 -0.58 11.72 -1.88
N VAL A 108 -0.95 12.54 -2.87
CA VAL A 108 -0.72 13.99 -2.85
C VAL A 108 -1.80 14.73 -2.07
N ASP A 109 -2.98 14.13 -1.95
CA ASP A 109 -4.14 14.70 -1.27
C ASP A 109 -4.87 13.59 -0.47
N PRO A 110 -4.23 13.05 0.57
CA PRO A 110 -4.81 11.95 1.34
C PRO A 110 -5.99 12.44 2.18
N THR A 111 -7.05 11.63 2.26
CA THR A 111 -8.14 11.89 3.21
C THR A 111 -7.61 11.92 4.65
N GLU A 112 -8.33 12.58 5.55
CA GLU A 112 -7.97 12.61 6.98
C GLU A 112 -7.87 11.18 7.57
N GLN A 113 -8.80 10.30 7.19
CA GLN A 113 -8.82 8.91 7.64
C GLN A 113 -7.59 8.14 7.17
N LEU A 114 -7.18 8.31 5.90
CA LEU A 114 -5.97 7.69 5.37
C LEU A 114 -4.72 8.22 6.07
N SER A 115 -4.64 9.54 6.26
CA SER A 115 -3.54 10.19 6.96
C SER A 115 -3.40 9.67 8.41
N ARG A 116 -4.53 9.53 9.11
CA ARG A 116 -4.57 8.96 10.47
C ARG A 116 -4.14 7.49 10.49
N ALA A 117 -4.60 6.67 9.55
CA ALA A 117 -4.19 5.28 9.46
C ALA A 117 -2.71 5.11 9.13
N ALA A 118 -2.15 6.01 8.30
CA ALA A 118 -0.77 5.99 7.85
C ALA A 118 0.23 6.63 8.83
N THR A 119 -0.22 7.36 9.85
CA THR A 119 0.69 7.97 10.85
C THR A 119 1.11 6.92 11.86
N PRO A 120 2.41 6.57 12.08
CA PRO A 120 2.82 5.56 13.07
C PRO A 120 2.42 5.88 14.52
N ASP A 121 2.21 4.86 15.34
CA ASP A 121 2.00 5.04 16.78
C ASP A 121 3.34 5.46 17.43
N GLY A 122 3.36 6.52 18.25
CA GLY A 122 4.53 6.86 19.08
C GLY A 122 5.74 7.53 18.38
N ARG A 123 5.70 7.84 17.08
CA ARG A 123 6.66 8.79 16.49
C ARG A 123 6.06 10.19 16.59
N ALA A 124 6.50 10.97 17.58
CA ALA A 124 6.45 12.42 17.46
C ALA A 124 6.96 12.78 16.06
N ALA A 125 6.24 13.66 15.36
CA ALA A 125 6.64 14.19 14.07
C ALA A 125 8.13 14.55 14.14
N GLY A 126 8.97 13.75 13.48
CA GLY A 126 10.38 14.05 13.33
C GLY A 126 10.46 15.34 12.51
N LYS A 127 10.81 16.42 13.19
CA LYS A 127 11.21 17.74 12.67
C LYS A 127 12.25 17.57 11.53
N PRO A 128 12.29 18.48 10.53
CA PRO A 128 12.79 18.22 9.18
C PRO A 128 14.25 17.78 9.08
#